data_AF-A0A1B6EM62-F1
#
_entry.id   AF-A0A1B6EM62-F1
#
_cell.length_a   1.000
_cell.length_b   1.000
_cell.length_c   1.000
_cell.angle_alpha   90.00
_cell.angle_beta   90.00
_cell.angle_gamma   90.00
#
_symmetry.space_group_name_H-M   'P 1'
#
loop_
_entity.id
_entity.type
_entity.pdbx_description
1 polymer ?
#
loop_
_entity_poly.entity_id
_entity_poly.type
_entity_poly.pdbx_seq_one_letter_code
_entity_poly.pdbx_strand_id
1 'polypeptide(L)'
;TTMRKKVESLYGIETKQQISMTASLYGRGDFLLCHDDLWEDRHVAFVIYLSEDICEEDGGALRFFQIDEESNPVVGNYRNQFYPAYNSMVFFEVTETSYHEVQEILRDKQRLSINGWFHKEGRKMASVNQNEKIFLRTKLFGFSRLQEDMTKSNVLSIVERKYLAKNTTKQLCKDLQNIRLVSLHGFLDSQFYNACAEELSNSKLEWHLEGPPNRRNYEVLRIEQDGNESIYIEGLRPLS
;
A
#
# COMPACT_ATOMS: atom_id res chain seq x y z
N THR A 1 -25.32 -29.88 -16.28
CA THR A 1 -24.13 -29.94 -15.41
C THR A 1 -24.07 -28.69 -14.56
N THR A 2 -23.93 -28.81 -13.24
CA THR A 2 -23.89 -27.66 -12.31
C THR A 2 -22.59 -26.86 -12.46
N MET A 3 -22.58 -25.58 -12.04
CA MET A 3 -21.38 -24.72 -12.07
C MET A 3 -20.21 -25.35 -11.33
N ARG A 4 -20.46 -25.89 -10.13
CA ARG A 4 -19.45 -26.60 -9.31
C ARG A 4 -18.75 -27.71 -10.12
N LYS A 5 -19.49 -28.56 -10.82
CA LYS A 5 -18.94 -29.65 -11.64
C LYS A 5 -18.11 -29.14 -12.82
N LYS A 6 -18.45 -27.98 -13.39
CA LYS A 6 -17.63 -27.33 -14.43
C LYS A 6 -16.31 -26.83 -13.83
N VAL A 7 -16.34 -26.19 -12.66
CA VAL A 7 -15.13 -25.72 -11.97
C VAL A 7 -14.22 -26.89 -11.61
N GLU A 8 -14.76 -27.97 -11.04
CA GLU A 8 -14.01 -29.20 -10.76
C GLU A 8 -13.29 -29.75 -12.00
N SER A 9 -14.00 -29.78 -13.15
CA SER A 9 -13.42 -30.25 -14.42
C SER A 9 -12.37 -29.30 -14.98
N LEU A 10 -12.54 -27.98 -14.85
CA LEU A 10 -11.61 -26.97 -15.40
C LEU A 10 -10.30 -26.94 -14.61
N TYR A 11 -10.38 -27.12 -13.30
CA TYR A 11 -9.23 -27.03 -12.40
C TYR A 11 -8.65 -28.39 -11.99
N GLY A 12 -9.25 -29.50 -12.41
CA GLY A 12 -8.79 -30.84 -12.04
C GLY A 12 -8.85 -31.09 -10.53
N ILE A 13 -9.86 -30.56 -9.85
CA ILE A 13 -10.03 -30.66 -8.40
C ILE A 13 -11.38 -31.27 -8.04
N GLU A 14 -11.49 -31.81 -6.83
CA GLU A 14 -12.76 -32.12 -6.19
C GLU A 14 -13.03 -31.09 -5.10
N THR A 15 -14.23 -30.49 -5.13
CA THR A 15 -14.62 -29.40 -4.24
C THR A 15 -15.63 -29.86 -3.20
N LYS A 16 -15.59 -29.25 -2.01
CA LYS A 16 -16.65 -29.36 -1.01
C LYS A 16 -17.98 -28.82 -1.56
N GLN A 17 -19.08 -29.25 -0.96
CA GLN A 17 -20.42 -28.71 -1.25
C GLN A 17 -20.74 -27.43 -0.47
N GLN A 18 -19.80 -26.96 0.35
CA GLN A 18 -19.94 -25.73 1.13
C GLN A 18 -20.25 -24.54 0.23
N ILE A 19 -21.26 -23.77 0.63
CA ILE A 19 -21.62 -22.50 -0.01
C ILE A 19 -20.86 -21.39 0.69
N SER A 20 -20.09 -20.64 -0.09
CA SER A 20 -19.30 -19.50 0.38
C SER A 20 -19.42 -18.39 -0.65
N MET A 21 -20.33 -17.45 -0.40
CA MET A 21 -20.58 -16.33 -1.29
C MET A 21 -21.11 -15.12 -0.52
N THR A 22 -20.75 -13.94 -1.02
CA THR A 22 -21.18 -12.64 -0.50
C THR A 22 -21.54 -11.72 -1.67
N ALA A 23 -22.48 -10.81 -1.46
CA ALA A 23 -22.72 -9.71 -2.39
C ALA A 23 -21.96 -8.46 -1.91
N SER A 24 -21.32 -7.77 -2.84
CA SER A 24 -20.55 -6.56 -2.58
C SER A 24 -21.02 -5.44 -3.50
N LEU A 25 -21.20 -4.24 -2.95
CA LEU A 25 -21.57 -3.03 -3.67
C LEU A 25 -20.49 -1.98 -3.40
N TYR A 26 -19.73 -1.59 -4.41
CA TYR A 26 -18.71 -0.54 -4.34
C TYR A 26 -19.27 0.73 -5.00
N GLY A 27 -19.27 1.85 -4.27
CA GLY A 27 -19.56 3.19 -4.75
C GLY A 27 -18.29 4.02 -4.94
N ARG A 28 -18.45 5.31 -5.27
CA ARG A 28 -17.33 6.22 -5.48
C ARG A 28 -16.38 6.27 -4.27
N GLY A 29 -15.09 6.04 -4.51
CA GLY A 29 -14.05 6.02 -3.50
C GLY A 29 -13.85 4.67 -2.81
N ASP A 30 -14.72 3.68 -3.06
CA ASP A 30 -14.53 2.33 -2.54
C ASP A 30 -13.50 1.56 -3.38
N PHE A 31 -12.69 0.74 -2.72
CA PHE A 31 -11.65 -0.11 -3.33
C PHE A 31 -11.41 -1.34 -2.45
N LEU A 32 -10.67 -2.31 -2.99
CA LEU A 32 -10.11 -3.42 -2.20
C LEU A 32 -8.64 -3.60 -2.58
N LEU A 33 -7.73 -3.30 -1.65
CA LEU A 33 -6.28 -3.32 -1.89
C LEU A 33 -5.73 -4.71 -2.19
N CYS A 34 -4.48 -4.75 -2.67
CA CYS A 34 -3.73 -5.95 -3.01
C CYS A 34 -3.78 -7.03 -1.93
N HIS A 35 -4.29 -8.23 -2.29
CA HIS A 35 -4.34 -9.44 -1.47
C HIS A 35 -4.33 -10.69 -2.38
N ASP A 36 -4.08 -11.87 -1.82
CA ASP A 36 -3.95 -13.13 -2.58
C ASP A 36 -5.12 -14.10 -2.41
N ASP A 37 -6.09 -13.77 -1.55
CA ASP A 37 -7.20 -14.63 -1.12
C ASP A 37 -6.78 -15.94 -0.40
N LEU A 38 -5.51 -16.08 -0.05
CA LEU A 38 -4.96 -17.29 0.53
C LEU A 38 -5.49 -17.49 1.95
N TRP A 39 -6.45 -18.41 2.09
CA TRP A 39 -7.00 -18.77 3.38
C TRP A 39 -7.43 -20.23 3.40
N GLU A 40 -6.84 -21.00 4.32
CA GLU A 40 -7.21 -22.38 4.67
C GLU A 40 -7.57 -23.25 3.46
N ASP A 41 -8.86 -23.47 3.23
CA ASP A 41 -9.39 -24.40 2.23
C ASP A 41 -9.94 -23.71 0.97
N ARG A 42 -9.81 -22.38 0.83
CA ARG A 42 -10.17 -21.66 -0.40
C ARG A 42 -9.25 -22.09 -1.54
N HIS A 43 -9.83 -22.54 -2.65
CA HIS A 43 -9.04 -23.03 -3.79
C HIS A 43 -9.32 -22.30 -5.11
N VAL A 44 -10.58 -22.00 -5.40
CA VAL A 44 -10.95 -21.25 -6.60
C VAL A 44 -11.84 -20.09 -6.18
N ALA A 45 -11.36 -18.87 -6.36
CA ALA A 45 -12.15 -17.66 -6.16
C ALA A 45 -13.00 -17.40 -7.40
N PHE A 46 -14.15 -16.76 -7.20
CA PHE A 46 -14.98 -16.29 -8.30
C PHE A 46 -15.62 -14.93 -8.01
N VAL A 47 -15.92 -14.21 -9.07
CA VAL A 47 -16.70 -12.96 -9.05
C VAL A 47 -17.70 -12.99 -10.20
N ILE A 48 -18.96 -12.78 -9.89
CA ILE A 48 -20.07 -12.61 -10.84
C ILE A 48 -20.46 -11.14 -10.83
N TYR A 49 -20.39 -10.50 -11.98
CA TYR A 49 -20.69 -9.08 -12.13
C TYR A 49 -22.15 -8.85 -12.48
N LEU A 50 -22.80 -8.00 -11.69
CA LEU A 50 -24.20 -7.59 -11.86
C LEU A 50 -24.32 -6.09 -12.14
N SER A 51 -23.18 -5.44 -12.41
CA SER A 51 -23.11 -4.01 -12.71
C SER A 51 -23.35 -3.78 -14.20
N GLU A 52 -24.16 -2.79 -14.53
CA GLU A 52 -24.31 -2.27 -15.89
C GLU A 52 -23.42 -1.02 -16.05
N ASP A 53 -22.89 -0.79 -17.26
CA ASP A 53 -22.23 0.45 -17.66
C ASP A 53 -21.04 0.90 -16.78
N ILE A 54 -20.17 -0.01 -16.37
CA ILE A 54 -18.84 0.33 -15.83
C ILE A 54 -17.82 0.22 -16.96
N CYS A 55 -17.16 1.34 -17.27
CA CYS A 55 -16.07 1.39 -18.23
C CYS A 55 -14.72 1.69 -17.56
N GLU A 56 -13.68 1.79 -18.37
CA GLU A 56 -12.30 1.98 -17.91
C GLU A 56 -12.14 3.27 -17.08
N GLU A 57 -12.80 4.34 -17.49
CA GLU A 57 -12.72 5.64 -16.82
C GLU A 57 -13.50 5.71 -15.50
N ASP A 58 -14.36 4.72 -15.22
CA ASP A 58 -15.10 4.60 -13.97
C ASP A 58 -14.28 3.90 -12.88
N GLY A 59 -13.21 3.18 -13.25
CA GLY A 59 -12.41 2.36 -12.34
C GLY A 59 -13.06 1.00 -12.03
N GLY A 60 -12.87 0.46 -10.82
CA GLY A 60 -13.53 -0.77 -10.40
C GLY A 60 -13.02 -2.07 -11.03
N ALA A 61 -11.93 -2.02 -11.78
CA ALA A 61 -11.35 -3.18 -12.42
C ALA A 61 -10.84 -4.20 -11.39
N LEU A 62 -11.03 -5.49 -11.69
CA LEU A 62 -10.28 -6.57 -11.02
C LEU A 62 -8.90 -6.66 -11.67
N ARG A 63 -7.86 -6.31 -10.94
CA ARG A 63 -6.47 -6.25 -11.43
C ARG A 63 -5.63 -7.32 -10.78
N PHE A 64 -4.88 -8.08 -11.58
CA PHE A 64 -3.92 -9.07 -11.09
C PHE A 64 -2.51 -8.55 -11.26
N PHE A 65 -1.71 -8.60 -10.19
CA PHE A 65 -0.35 -8.08 -10.20
C PHE A 65 0.61 -8.98 -10.97
N GLN A 66 1.61 -8.37 -11.60
CA GLN A 66 2.83 -9.09 -11.98
C GLN A 66 3.60 -9.49 -10.72
N ILE A 67 4.29 -10.63 -10.78
CA ILE A 67 5.03 -11.20 -9.66
C ILE A 67 6.52 -11.17 -9.99
N ASP A 68 7.36 -10.80 -9.02
CA ASP A 68 8.82 -10.82 -9.15
C ASP A 68 9.44 -12.19 -8.82
N GLU A 69 10.76 -12.28 -8.89
CA GLU A 69 11.51 -13.51 -8.60
C GLU A 69 11.38 -13.97 -7.14
N GLU A 70 11.02 -13.06 -6.23
CA GLU A 70 10.80 -13.32 -4.79
C GLU A 70 9.32 -13.61 -4.47
N SER A 71 8.48 -13.81 -5.49
CA SER A 71 7.04 -14.05 -5.35
C SER A 71 6.24 -12.88 -4.78
N ASN A 72 6.76 -11.64 -4.85
CA ASN A 72 6.06 -10.45 -4.42
C ASN A 72 5.31 -9.75 -5.58
N PRO A 73 4.18 -9.08 -5.32
CA PRO A 73 3.54 -8.24 -6.31
C PRO A 73 4.40 -7.02 -6.65
N VAL A 74 4.54 -6.73 -7.94
CA VAL A 74 5.32 -5.59 -8.44
C VAL A 74 4.46 -4.33 -8.44
N VAL A 75 4.96 -3.26 -7.83
CA VAL A 75 4.22 -1.98 -7.74
C VAL A 75 3.94 -1.41 -9.13
N GLY A 76 2.69 -0.99 -9.37
CA GLY A 76 2.27 -0.37 -10.63
C GLY A 76 2.15 -1.30 -11.82
N ASN A 77 2.48 -2.59 -11.67
CA ASN A 77 2.52 -3.53 -12.79
C ASN A 77 1.48 -4.64 -12.65
N TYR A 78 0.60 -4.73 -13.66
CA TYR A 78 -0.49 -5.70 -13.70
C TYR A 78 -0.31 -6.64 -14.90
N ARG A 79 -0.46 -7.95 -14.67
CA ARG A 79 -0.44 -8.96 -15.74
C ARG A 79 -1.77 -9.05 -16.48
N ASN A 80 -2.88 -8.78 -15.78
CA ASN A 80 -4.23 -8.84 -16.33
C ASN A 80 -5.14 -7.85 -15.60
N GLN A 81 -6.12 -7.33 -16.33
CA GLN A 81 -7.13 -6.40 -15.82
C GLN A 81 -8.48 -6.71 -16.45
N PHE A 82 -9.52 -6.79 -15.63
CA PHE A 82 -10.88 -7.12 -16.06
C PHE A 82 -11.86 -6.07 -15.54
N TYR A 83 -12.52 -5.38 -16.46
CA TYR A 83 -13.59 -4.45 -16.11
C TYR A 83 -14.90 -5.21 -15.88
N PRO A 84 -15.69 -4.84 -14.86
CA PRO A 84 -17.02 -5.42 -14.62
C PRO A 84 -17.91 -5.27 -15.85
N ALA A 85 -18.42 -6.38 -16.35
CA ALA A 85 -19.45 -6.39 -17.39
C ALA A 85 -20.67 -7.17 -16.90
N TYR A 86 -21.87 -6.67 -17.17
CA TYR A 86 -23.10 -7.33 -16.73
C TYR A 86 -23.14 -8.79 -17.16
N ASN A 87 -23.52 -9.68 -16.22
CA ASN A 87 -23.64 -11.11 -16.45
C ASN A 87 -22.34 -11.79 -16.91
N SER A 88 -21.19 -11.19 -16.59
CA SER A 88 -19.88 -11.82 -16.76
C SER A 88 -19.41 -12.44 -15.44
N MET A 89 -18.54 -13.44 -15.56
CA MET A 89 -17.99 -14.14 -14.41
C MET A 89 -16.50 -14.37 -14.62
N VAL A 90 -15.71 -14.10 -13.58
CA VAL A 90 -14.30 -14.44 -13.51
C VAL A 90 -14.11 -15.51 -12.44
N PHE A 91 -13.24 -16.47 -12.71
CA PHE A 91 -12.76 -17.44 -11.74
C PHE A 91 -11.25 -17.55 -11.85
N PHE A 92 -10.57 -17.77 -10.72
CA PHE A 92 -9.12 -17.93 -10.68
C PHE A 92 -8.70 -18.83 -9.52
N GLU A 93 -7.57 -19.51 -9.69
CA GLU A 93 -6.99 -20.32 -8.62
C GLU A 93 -6.40 -19.41 -7.54
N VAL A 94 -6.73 -19.71 -6.29
CA VAL A 94 -6.11 -19.08 -5.12
C VAL A 94 -4.76 -19.74 -4.90
N THR A 95 -3.69 -18.98 -4.89
CA THR A 95 -2.30 -19.43 -4.73
C THR A 95 -1.53 -18.44 -3.86
N GLU A 96 -0.28 -18.73 -3.52
CA GLU A 96 0.60 -17.79 -2.81
C GLU A 96 0.97 -16.55 -3.64
N THR A 97 0.66 -16.56 -4.94
CA THR A 97 1.01 -15.49 -5.89
C THR A 97 -0.21 -14.97 -6.67
N SER A 98 -1.44 -15.30 -6.26
CA SER A 98 -2.68 -14.78 -6.86
C SER A 98 -3.01 -13.36 -6.40
N TYR A 99 -2.00 -12.50 -6.26
CA TYR A 99 -2.17 -11.12 -5.83
C TYR A 99 -3.07 -10.35 -6.80
N HIS A 100 -4.13 -9.76 -6.26
CA HIS A 100 -5.10 -9.00 -7.00
C HIS A 100 -5.75 -7.92 -6.14
N GLU A 101 -6.46 -7.00 -6.79
CA GLU A 101 -7.18 -5.91 -6.15
C GLU A 101 -8.43 -5.53 -6.95
N VAL A 102 -9.31 -4.79 -6.29
CA VAL A 102 -10.40 -4.05 -6.95
C VAL A 102 -9.99 -2.58 -6.97
N GLN A 103 -9.74 -2.06 -8.17
CA GLN A 103 -9.42 -0.65 -8.39
C GLN A 103 -10.52 0.24 -7.80
N GLU A 104 -10.12 1.41 -7.27
CA GLU A 104 -11.05 2.43 -6.81
C GLU A 104 -12.11 2.78 -7.87
N ILE A 105 -13.36 2.98 -7.42
CA ILE A 105 -14.41 3.55 -8.26
C ILE A 105 -14.24 5.07 -8.28
N LEU A 106 -13.90 5.61 -9.44
CA LEU A 106 -13.52 7.03 -9.58
C LEU A 106 -14.74 7.94 -9.81
N ARG A 107 -15.85 7.38 -10.27
CA ARG A 107 -17.06 8.12 -10.65
C ARG A 107 -18.26 7.71 -9.81
N ASP A 108 -19.35 8.46 -9.93
CA ASP A 108 -20.61 8.15 -9.26
C ASP A 108 -21.32 6.97 -9.93
N LYS A 109 -20.78 5.77 -9.70
CA LYS A 109 -21.19 4.49 -10.27
C LYS A 109 -21.28 3.45 -9.16
N GLN A 110 -22.10 2.44 -9.39
CA GLN A 110 -22.29 1.34 -8.45
C GLN A 110 -21.83 0.03 -9.06
N ARG A 111 -20.75 -0.53 -8.50
CA ARG A 111 -20.21 -1.84 -8.87
C ARG A 111 -20.79 -2.91 -7.95
N LEU A 112 -21.85 -3.56 -8.40
CA LEU A 112 -22.46 -4.72 -7.77
C LEU A 112 -21.87 -6.03 -8.28
N SER A 113 -21.45 -6.90 -7.36
CA SER A 113 -20.98 -8.26 -7.67
C SER A 113 -21.37 -9.27 -6.61
N ILE A 114 -21.46 -10.55 -6.99
CA ILE A 114 -21.46 -11.69 -6.06
C ILE A 114 -20.09 -12.37 -6.16
N ASN A 115 -19.37 -12.46 -5.06
CA ASN A 115 -18.04 -13.08 -5.00
C ASN A 115 -18.01 -14.21 -3.97
N GLY A 116 -17.07 -15.13 -4.10
CA GLY A 116 -16.95 -16.27 -3.20
C GLY A 116 -15.86 -17.25 -3.59
N TRP A 117 -15.86 -18.40 -2.93
CA TRP A 117 -14.83 -19.43 -3.14
C TRP A 117 -15.43 -20.83 -3.23
N PHE A 118 -14.81 -21.66 -4.07
CA PHE A 118 -14.93 -23.11 -3.99
C PHE A 118 -13.83 -23.66 -3.09
N HIS A 119 -14.23 -24.52 -2.15
CA HIS A 119 -13.37 -25.02 -1.08
C HIS A 119 -12.90 -26.46 -1.35
N LYS A 120 -11.68 -26.80 -0.92
CA LYS A 120 -11.11 -28.16 -0.99
C LYS A 120 -10.19 -28.40 0.22
N GLU A 121 -10.22 -29.60 0.78
CA GLU A 121 -9.36 -29.97 1.91
C GLU A 121 -7.88 -30.08 1.51
N GLY A 122 -6.99 -29.90 2.50
CA GLY A 122 -5.60 -30.34 2.39
C GLY A 122 -4.60 -29.30 1.89
N ARG A 123 -4.96 -28.02 1.78
CA ARG A 123 -3.96 -26.98 1.55
C ARG A 123 -3.20 -26.72 2.85
N LYS A 124 -1.93 -27.15 2.88
CA LYS A 124 -1.01 -26.75 3.94
C LYS A 124 -0.64 -25.29 3.68
N MET A 125 -1.09 -24.39 4.55
CA MET A 125 -0.60 -23.02 4.58
C MET A 125 0.93 -23.07 4.68
N ALA A 126 1.66 -22.42 3.77
CA ALA A 126 3.07 -22.21 3.96
C ALA A 126 3.29 -21.49 5.30
N SER A 127 4.25 -21.97 6.09
CA SER A 127 4.62 -21.29 7.32
C SER A 127 5.14 -19.91 6.96
N VAL A 128 4.48 -18.86 7.43
CA VAL A 128 4.99 -17.50 7.31
C VAL A 128 6.39 -17.48 7.92
N ASN A 129 7.39 -17.09 7.12
CA ASN A 129 8.75 -17.00 7.61
C ASN A 129 8.84 -15.81 8.59
N GLN A 130 8.74 -16.11 9.89
CA GLN A 130 8.77 -15.11 10.96
C GLN A 130 10.10 -14.32 11.02
N ASN A 131 11.12 -14.76 10.28
CA ASN A 131 12.42 -14.09 10.17
C ASN A 131 12.48 -13.05 9.05
N GLU A 132 11.45 -12.89 8.23
CA GLU A 132 11.38 -11.69 7.40
C GLU A 132 11.36 -10.49 8.35
N LYS A 133 12.26 -9.53 8.11
CA LYS A 133 12.23 -8.23 8.79
C LYS A 133 10.98 -7.49 8.29
N ILE A 134 9.81 -7.86 8.83
CA ILE A 134 8.49 -7.30 8.51
C ILE A 134 8.48 -5.79 8.81
N PHE A 135 9.36 -5.33 9.70
CA PHE A 135 9.46 -3.95 10.12
C PHE A 135 10.72 -3.24 9.61
N LEU A 136 10.46 -2.15 8.88
CA LEU A 136 11.30 -0.96 8.72
C LEU A 136 12.57 -1.13 7.87
N ARG A 137 12.38 -1.14 6.55
CA ARG A 137 13.39 -0.67 5.59
C ARG A 137 13.42 0.85 5.45
N THR A 138 12.64 1.61 6.22
CA THR A 138 13.00 3.01 6.46
C THR A 138 14.33 2.97 7.19
N LYS A 139 15.43 3.18 6.47
CA LYS A 139 16.72 3.47 7.10
C LYS A 139 16.43 4.58 8.09
N LEU A 140 16.40 4.25 9.38
CA LEU A 140 16.49 5.27 10.42
C LEU A 140 17.82 5.94 10.12
N PHE A 141 17.77 7.17 9.60
CA PHE A 141 18.97 7.96 9.47
C PHE A 141 19.51 8.09 10.88
N GLY A 142 20.60 7.37 11.14
CA GLY A 142 21.44 7.70 12.26
C GLY A 142 21.92 9.11 11.99
N PHE A 143 21.33 10.10 12.65
CA PHE A 143 21.99 11.38 12.83
C PHE A 143 23.15 11.14 13.82
N SER A 144 24.11 10.31 13.41
CA SER A 144 25.29 9.92 14.19
C SER A 144 26.11 11.15 14.55
N ARG A 145 25.96 12.23 13.77
CA ARG A 145 26.59 13.51 13.98
C ARG A 145 25.63 14.62 13.58
N LEU A 146 25.42 15.60 14.47
CA LEU A 146 25.24 16.96 13.99
C LEU A 146 26.44 17.21 13.08
N GLN A 147 26.22 17.59 11.82
CA GLN A 147 27.31 18.00 10.93
C GLN A 147 28.18 19.03 11.68
N GLU A 148 29.49 19.05 11.44
CA GLU A 148 30.45 19.85 12.24
C GLU A 148 30.06 21.34 12.31
N ASP A 149 29.28 21.83 11.35
CA ASP A 149 28.80 23.22 11.25
C ASP A 149 27.40 23.48 11.85
N MET A 150 26.70 22.44 12.34
CA MET A 150 25.35 22.57 12.90
C MET A 150 25.39 23.00 14.37
N THR A 151 25.16 24.29 14.63
CA THR A 151 25.07 24.79 16.01
C THR A 151 23.72 24.49 16.65
N LYS A 152 23.66 24.45 17.99
CA LYS A 152 22.40 24.40 18.74
C LYS A 152 21.42 25.52 18.33
N SER A 153 21.95 26.69 17.96
CA SER A 153 21.12 27.81 17.49
C SER A 153 20.45 27.49 16.16
N ASN A 154 21.16 26.84 15.23
CA ASN A 154 20.60 26.42 13.93
C ASN A 154 19.52 25.35 14.10
N VAL A 155 19.72 24.41 15.01
CA VAL A 155 18.72 23.36 15.30
C VAL A 155 17.48 23.95 15.98
N LEU A 156 17.62 24.99 16.80
CA LEU A 156 16.46 25.61 17.44
C LEU A 156 15.72 26.58 16.51
N SER A 157 16.40 27.16 15.50
CA SER A 157 15.75 28.10 14.57
C SER A 157 14.73 27.44 13.64
N ILE A 158 14.79 26.12 13.42
CA ILE A 158 13.80 25.42 12.60
C ILE A 158 12.50 25.12 13.35
N VAL A 159 12.45 25.33 14.66
CA VAL A 159 11.29 25.02 15.51
C VAL A 159 10.57 26.30 15.90
N GLU A 160 9.25 26.30 15.79
CA GLU A 160 8.42 27.46 16.18
C GLU A 160 8.62 27.83 17.66
N ARG A 161 8.78 29.12 17.95
CA ARG A 161 9.25 29.61 19.26
C ARG A 161 8.36 29.19 20.42
N LYS A 162 7.06 29.06 20.19
CA LYS A 162 6.09 28.64 21.21
C LYS A 162 6.42 27.25 21.79
N TYR A 163 7.04 26.36 21.01
CA TYR A 163 7.44 25.02 21.45
C TYR A 163 8.76 24.99 22.20
N LEU A 164 9.56 26.06 22.10
CA LEU A 164 10.80 26.25 22.85
C LEU A 164 10.54 26.82 24.26
N ALA A 165 9.32 27.30 24.54
CA ALA A 165 8.96 27.84 25.84
C ALA A 165 8.84 26.71 26.88
N LYS A 166 9.51 26.90 28.03
CA LYS A 166 9.59 25.92 29.13
C LYS A 166 8.21 25.41 29.60
N ASN A 167 7.20 26.28 29.63
CA ASN A 167 5.85 25.89 30.04
C ASN A 167 5.19 24.97 29.01
N THR A 168 5.33 25.28 27.72
CA THR A 168 4.84 24.44 26.63
C THR A 168 5.52 23.08 26.68
N THR A 169 6.86 23.02 26.74
CA THR A 169 7.59 21.75 26.80
C THR A 169 7.15 20.90 27.99
N LYS A 170 6.99 21.50 29.18
CA LYS A 170 6.49 20.78 30.36
C LYS A 170 5.09 20.20 30.15
N GLN A 171 4.20 20.95 29.51
CA GLN A 171 2.86 20.47 29.21
C GLN A 171 2.91 19.30 28.22
N LEU A 172 3.66 19.44 27.12
CA LEU A 172 3.84 18.36 26.14
C LEU A 172 4.43 17.10 26.77
N CYS A 173 5.38 17.21 27.70
CA CYS A 173 5.91 16.06 28.42
C CYS A 173 4.84 15.34 29.24
N LYS A 174 3.95 16.08 29.91
CA LYS A 174 2.83 15.49 30.66
C LYS A 174 1.85 14.81 29.70
N ASP A 175 1.52 15.46 28.59
CA ASP A 175 0.61 14.91 27.60
C ASP A 175 1.17 13.61 26.99
N LEU A 176 2.46 13.57 26.66
CA LEU A 176 3.14 12.36 26.20
C LEU A 176 3.17 11.26 27.27
N GLN A 177 3.41 11.59 28.54
CA GLN A 177 3.40 10.59 29.61
C GLN A 177 2.01 9.98 29.82
N ASN A 178 0.96 10.79 29.70
CA ASN A 178 -0.41 10.38 29.99
C ASN A 178 -1.09 9.71 28.78
N ILE A 179 -0.94 10.30 27.59
CA ILE A 179 -1.68 9.96 26.36
C ILE A 179 -0.80 9.14 25.40
N ARG A 180 0.53 9.18 25.57
CA ARG A 180 1.53 8.54 24.68
C ARG A 180 1.47 9.04 23.23
N LEU A 181 0.82 10.18 23.00
CA LEU A 181 0.66 10.81 21.71
C LEU A 181 0.60 12.33 21.89
N VAL A 182 1.18 13.06 20.94
CA VAL A 182 1.07 14.50 20.85
C VAL A 182 0.98 14.89 19.38
N SER A 183 0.17 15.90 19.06
CA SER A 183 0.09 16.49 17.72
C SER A 183 0.42 17.97 17.81
N LEU A 184 1.47 18.40 17.12
CA LEU A 184 2.01 19.76 17.20
C LEU A 184 1.70 20.51 15.91
N HIS A 185 0.74 21.43 15.95
CA HIS A 185 0.37 22.25 14.80
C HIS A 185 1.36 23.41 14.57
N GLY A 186 1.90 23.50 13.35
CA GLY A 186 2.89 24.52 12.99
C GLY A 186 4.17 24.34 13.80
N PHE A 187 4.70 23.12 13.80
CA PHE A 187 5.89 22.76 14.58
C PHE A 187 7.16 23.41 14.04
N LEU A 188 7.30 23.44 12.72
CA LEU A 188 8.41 24.09 12.05
C LEU A 188 8.20 25.60 12.02
N ASP A 189 9.30 26.35 12.13
CA ASP A 189 9.31 27.78 11.83
C ASP A 189 8.76 28.03 10.43
N SER A 190 7.92 29.06 10.29
CA SER A 190 7.21 29.33 9.04
C SER A 190 8.12 29.58 7.84
N GLN A 191 9.28 30.23 8.02
CA GLN A 191 10.21 30.50 6.92
C GLN A 191 10.89 29.20 6.47
N PHE A 192 11.32 28.38 7.44
CA PHE A 192 11.90 27.08 7.15
C PHE A 192 10.90 26.14 6.48
N TYR A 193 9.66 26.07 6.97
CA TYR A 193 8.60 25.27 6.36
C TYR A 193 8.35 25.65 4.90
N ASN A 194 8.21 26.96 4.62
CA ASN A 194 7.96 27.44 3.26
C ASN A 194 9.12 27.10 2.32
N ALA A 195 10.37 27.26 2.78
CA ALA A 195 11.54 26.89 2.00
C ALA A 195 11.58 25.38 1.69
N CYS A 196 11.27 24.51 2.67
CA CYS A 196 11.16 23.07 2.43
C CYS A 196 10.02 22.74 1.46
N ALA A 197 8.86 23.38 1.60
CA ALA A 197 7.71 23.14 0.73
C ALA A 197 8.00 23.55 -0.72
N GLU A 198 8.70 24.67 -0.93
CA GLU A 198 9.17 25.12 -2.24
C GLU A 198 10.14 24.12 -2.85
N GLU A 199 11.14 23.68 -2.09
CA GLU A 199 12.12 22.70 -2.59
C GLU A 199 11.48 21.34 -2.87
N LEU A 200 10.56 20.86 -2.04
CA LEU A 200 9.83 19.61 -2.27
C LEU A 200 8.89 19.68 -3.48
N SER A 201 8.54 20.88 -3.94
CA SER A 201 7.77 21.09 -5.18
C SER A 201 8.64 21.12 -6.44
N ASN A 202 9.97 20.98 -6.29
CA ASN A 202 10.91 21.03 -7.39
C ASN A 202 10.81 19.80 -8.30
N SER A 203 10.48 20.04 -9.57
CA SER A 203 10.35 18.98 -10.60
C SER A 203 11.63 18.17 -10.88
N LYS A 204 12.80 18.62 -10.40
CA LYS A 204 14.08 17.89 -10.53
C LYS A 204 14.23 16.76 -9.51
N LEU A 205 13.39 16.73 -8.48
CA LEU A 205 13.39 15.67 -7.49
C LEU A 205 12.93 14.36 -8.14
N GLU A 206 13.74 13.33 -8.01
CA GLU A 206 13.38 12.00 -8.49
C GLU A 206 12.73 11.19 -7.38
N TRP A 207 11.56 10.63 -7.67
CA TRP A 207 10.78 9.81 -6.75
C TRP A 207 10.68 8.38 -7.26
N HIS A 208 10.50 7.43 -6.35
CA HIS A 208 10.18 6.05 -6.71
C HIS A 208 9.05 5.51 -5.84
N LEU A 209 8.25 4.60 -6.40
CA LEU A 209 7.23 3.91 -5.64
C LEU A 209 7.85 2.80 -4.81
N GLU A 210 7.59 2.84 -3.50
CA GLU A 210 8.03 1.84 -2.55
C GLU A 210 6.97 0.74 -2.38
N GLY A 211 7.39 -0.51 -2.54
CA GLY A 211 6.54 -1.70 -2.46
C GLY A 211 6.92 -2.67 -1.33
N PRO A 212 6.41 -3.92 -1.38
CA PRO A 212 5.42 -4.43 -2.36
C PRO A 212 3.97 -4.01 -2.03
N PRO A 213 3.04 -3.95 -3.02
CA PRO A 213 1.66 -3.44 -2.84
C PRO A 213 0.81 -4.14 -1.78
N ASN A 214 1.08 -5.40 -1.47
CA ASN A 214 0.43 -6.13 -0.37
C ASN A 214 0.87 -5.66 1.03
N ARG A 215 1.85 -4.75 1.11
CA ARG A 215 2.39 -4.18 2.37
C ARG A 215 2.39 -2.66 2.36
N ARG A 216 2.76 -2.03 1.24
CA ARG A 216 2.88 -0.58 1.08
C ARG A 216 2.88 -0.17 -0.40
N ASN A 217 2.45 1.06 -0.66
CA ASN A 217 2.47 1.69 -1.98
C ASN A 217 2.47 3.21 -1.81
N TYR A 218 3.67 3.81 -1.74
CA TYR A 218 3.84 5.27 -1.59
C TYR A 218 5.14 5.72 -2.27
N GLU A 219 5.20 7.00 -2.65
CA GLU A 219 6.41 7.57 -3.23
C GLU A 219 7.45 7.91 -2.15
N VAL A 220 8.70 7.62 -2.46
CA VAL A 220 9.87 7.95 -1.64
C VAL A 220 10.85 8.72 -2.51
N LEU A 221 11.43 9.78 -1.95
CA LEU A 221 12.46 10.55 -2.65
C LEU A 221 13.71 9.68 -2.82
N ARG A 222 14.27 9.66 -4.03
CA ARG A 222 15.53 8.98 -4.30
C ARG A 222 16.67 9.71 -3.61
N ILE A 223 17.35 8.99 -2.73
CA ILE A 223 18.50 9.48 -1.99
C ILE A 223 19.68 8.53 -2.19
N GLU A 224 20.85 9.11 -2.44
CA GLU A 224 22.11 8.39 -2.47
C GLU A 224 22.80 8.55 -1.11
N GLN A 225 23.46 7.50 -0.66
CA GLN A 225 24.29 7.55 0.54
C GLN A 225 25.72 7.16 0.15
N ASP A 226 26.68 8.06 0.36
CA ASP A 226 28.09 7.73 0.12
C ASP A 226 28.67 6.82 1.21
N GLY A 227 29.90 6.36 1.00
CA GLY A 227 30.62 5.52 1.97
C GLY A 227 30.92 6.22 3.31
N ASN A 228 30.71 7.53 3.42
CA ASN A 228 30.86 8.34 4.63
C ASN A 228 29.51 8.62 5.32
N GLU A 229 28.45 7.92 4.93
CA GLU A 229 27.07 8.09 5.40
C GLU A 229 26.42 9.43 5.00
N SER A 230 27.03 10.23 4.14
CA SER A 230 26.44 11.50 3.66
C SER A 230 25.30 11.19 2.69
N ILE A 231 24.20 11.92 2.83
CA ILE A 231 22.99 11.73 2.04
C ILE A 231 22.90 12.83 0.99
N TYR A 232 22.71 12.43 -0.26
CA TYR A 232 22.49 13.34 -1.38
C TYR A 232 21.13 13.04 -2.01
N ILE A 233 20.48 14.09 -2.50
CA ILE A 233 19.25 13.96 -3.27
C ILE A 233 19.63 13.83 -4.74
N GLU A 234 19.20 12.75 -5.38
CA GLU A 234 19.40 12.55 -6.81
C GLU A 234 18.72 13.68 -7.60
N GLY A 235 19.43 14.30 -8.54
CA GLY A 235 18.95 15.47 -9.29
C GLY A 235 19.28 16.85 -8.70
N LEU A 236 19.74 16.92 -7.43
CA LEU A 236 20.15 18.16 -6.75
C LEU A 236 21.63 18.13 -6.31
N ARG A 237 22.54 17.67 -7.17
CA ARG A 237 23.97 17.81 -6.88
C ARG A 237 24.31 19.30 -6.68
N PRO A 238 25.11 19.65 -5.67
CA PRO A 238 25.58 21.02 -5.53
C PRO A 238 26.27 21.43 -6.84
N LEU A 239 25.92 22.60 -7.36
CA LEU A 239 26.76 23.26 -8.36
C LEU A 239 28.14 23.41 -7.70
N SER A 240 29.13 22.72 -8.28
CA SER A 240 30.54 22.82 -7.93
C SER A 240 31.05 24.25 -8.07
#